data_AF-A0A6N7IXJ5-F1
#
_entry.id   AF-A0A6N7IXJ5-F1
#
_cell.length_a   1.000
_cell.length_b   1.000
_cell.length_c   1.000
_cell.angle_alpha   90.00
_cell.angle_beta   90.00
_cell.angle_gamma   90.00
#
_symmetry.space_group_name_H-M   'P 1'
#
loop_
_entity.id
_entity.type
_entity.pdbx_description
1 polymer ?
#
loop_
_entity_poly.entity_id
_entity_poly.type
_entity_poly.pdbx_seq_one_letter_code
_entity_poly.pdbx_strand_id
1 'polypeptide(L)' 'ESVKRFSRQLRGMGVDDALRERGAKDGDIIRLLEFEFEFID' A
#
# COMPACT_ATOMS: atom_id res chain seq x y z
N GLU A 1 -9.50 11.35 -7.61
CA GLU A 1 -8.55 11.23 -8.75
C GLU A 1 -7.10 10.96 -8.30
N SER A 2 -6.56 11.68 -7.31
CA SER A 2 -5.13 11.59 -6.93
C SER A 2 -4.67 10.28 -6.26
N VAL A 3 -5.48 9.70 -5.37
CA VAL A 3 -5.12 8.48 -4.61
C VAL A 3 -4.91 7.27 -5.52
N LYS A 4 -5.76 7.06 -6.54
CA LYS A 4 -5.64 5.93 -7.48
C LYS A 4 -4.34 5.96 -8.29
N ARG A 5 -3.81 7.14 -8.63
CA ARG A 5 -2.52 7.27 -9.32
C ARG A 5 -1.36 6.95 -8.38
N PHE A 6 -1.43 7.43 -7.14
CA PHE A 6 -0.44 7.15 -6.11
C PHE A 6 -0.36 5.66 -5.79
N SER A 7 -1.49 4.98 -5.59
CA SER A 7 -1.53 3.53 -5.38
C SER A 7 -0.93 2.74 -6.54
N ARG A 8 -1.06 3.20 -7.80
CA ARG A 8 -0.41 2.53 -8.94
C ARG A 8 1.10 2.71 -8.94
N GLN A 9 1.59 3.89 -8.53
CA GLN A 9 3.03 4.14 -8.43
C GLN A 9 3.66 3.33 -7.30
N LEU A 10 2.99 3.22 -6.13
CA LEU A 10 3.47 2.40 -5.01
C LEU A 10 3.65 0.92 -5.40
N ARG A 11 2.70 0.38 -6.18
CA ARG A 11 2.81 -0.99 -6.72
C ARG A 11 4.01 -1.17 -7.64
N GLY A 12 4.27 -0.20 -8.52
CA GLY A 12 5.45 -0.21 -9.39
C GLY A 12 6.79 -0.03 -8.65
N MET A 13 6.76 0.44 -7.41
CA MET A 13 7.94 0.64 -6.57
C MET A 13 8.24 -0.54 -5.62
N GLY A 14 7.45 -1.62 -5.67
CA GLY A 14 7.64 -2.81 -4.80
C GLY A 14 7.19 -2.60 -3.36
N VAL A 15 6.32 -1.62 -3.10
CA VAL A 15 5.80 -1.35 -1.75
C VAL A 15 4.97 -2.52 -1.23
N ASP A 16 4.17 -3.15 -2.10
CA ASP A 16 3.37 -4.33 -1.74
C ASP A 16 4.27 -5.49 -1.30
N ASP A 17 5.39 -5.73 -1.99
CA ASP A 17 6.34 -6.78 -1.62
C ASP A 17 6.97 -6.51 -0.25
N ALA A 18 7.37 -5.25 0.01
CA ALA A 18 7.91 -4.85 1.31
C ALA A 18 6.87 -4.94 2.45
N LEU A 19 5.58 -4.73 2.14
CA LEU A 19 4.48 -4.91 3.08
C LEU A 19 4.22 -6.40 3.35
N ARG A 20 4.23 -7.26 2.32
CA ARG A 20 4.11 -8.72 2.46
C ARG A 20 5.26 -9.33 3.25
N GLU A 21 6.50 -8.90 2.99
CA GLU A 21 7.67 -9.35 3.77
C GLU A 21 7.58 -8.98 5.25
N ARG A 22 6.92 -7.86 5.55
CA ARG A 22 6.60 -7.45 6.92
C ARG A 22 5.37 -8.15 7.52
N GLY A 23 4.66 -8.96 6.73
CA GLY A 23 3.50 -9.74 7.15
C GLY A 23 2.18 -8.99 7.10
N ALA A 24 2.07 -7.92 6.30
CA ALA A 24 0.79 -7.27 6.04
C ALA A 24 -0.19 -8.25 5.38
N LYS A 25 -1.46 -8.17 5.78
CA LYS A 25 -2.55 -9.02 5.31
C LYS A 25 -3.67 -8.18 4.72
N ASP A 26 -4.50 -8.83 3.91
CA ASP A 26 -5.72 -8.21 3.38
C ASP A 26 -6.59 -7.66 4.52
N GLY A 27 -6.96 -6.39 4.39
CA GLY A 27 -7.72 -5.66 5.40
C GLY A 27 -6.87 -4.91 6.42
N ASP A 28 -5.54 -5.05 6.39
CA ASP A 28 -4.67 -4.26 7.26
C ASP A 28 -4.66 -2.79 6.84
N ILE A 29 -4.78 -1.90 7.81
CA ILE A 29 -4.68 -0.46 7.57
C ILE A 29 -3.22 -0.05 7.60
N ILE A 30 -2.69 0.31 6.44
CA ILE A 30 -1.32 0.75 6.25
C ILE A 30 -1.26 2.27 6.24
N ARG A 31 -0.39 2.81 7.09
CA ARG A 31 -0.12 4.24 7.16
C ARG A 31 1.25 4.56 6.60
N LEU A 32 1.29 5.27 5.47
CA LEU A 32 2.50 5.76 4.83
C LEU A 32 2.46 7.29 4.76
N LEU A 33 3.33 7.95 5.52
CA LEU A 33 3.35 9.40 5.67
C LEU A 33 1.98 9.94 6.11
N GLU A 34 1.33 10.75 5.28
CA GLU A 34 0.00 11.35 5.51
C GLU A 34 -1.14 10.52 4.90
N PHE A 35 -0.83 9.37 4.30
CA PHE A 35 -1.81 8.51 3.67
C PHE A 35 -2.08 7.29 4.53
N GLU A 36 -3.36 6.95 4.60
CA GLU A 36 -3.85 5.73 5.21
C GLU A 36 -4.70 4.99 4.19
N PHE A 37 -4.43 3.70 4.00
CA PHE A 37 -5.17 2.88 3.07
C PHE A 37 -5.25 1.44 3.59
N GLU A 38 -6.31 0.76 3.19
CA GLU A 38 -6.45 -0.67 3.40
C GLU A 38 -5.56 -1.40 2.39
N PHE A 39 -4.72 -2.30 2.90
CA PHE A 39 -3.97 -3.22 2.07
C PHE A 39 -4.93 -4.26 1.51
N ILE A 40 -4.95 -4.34 0.19
CA ILE A 40 -5.75 -5.31 -0.57
C ILE A 40 -4.79 -5.89 -1.60
N ASP A 41 -4.43 -7.16 -1.43
CA ASP A 41 -3.65 -7.94 -2.39
C ASP A 41 -4.50 -8.32 -3.63
#